data_AF-A0AAP6D0Y6-F1
#
_entry.id   AF-A0AAP6D0Y6-F1
#
_cell.length_a   1.000
_cell.length_b   1.000
_cell.length_c   1.000
_cell.angle_alpha   90.00
_cell.angle_beta   90.00
_cell.angle_gamma   90.00
#
_symmetry.space_group_name_H-M   'P 1'
#
loop_
_entity.id
_entity.type
_entity.pdbx_description
1 polymer ?
#
loop_
_entity_poly.entity_id
_entity_poly.type
_entity_poly.pdbx_seq_one_letter_code
_entity_poly.pdbx_strand_id
1 'polypeptide(L)'
;PVFKQVLNMPAKRLRKAPCQDIVWQGDEVDLDRVPVMSCWAEDVAPLLTWGLTVTKGPNKKRQNLGIYRQQKIAKNKIIMRWLAHRGGALDLRDWMETNPGKPFPVSVAFGADPATILGAVTPVPDTLSEYAFAGLLRGSKTEVVKSISNDLEVPASAEIVMEGYIDPNEFADEGPYGDHTGYYNEKEKHHVFTITHITMRKDPIYHSTYTGRPPDEPAVLGVALNEVFVPILQKQFPEIEDFYLPPEGCSYRMAVVTMKKQYPGHAKRVMMGVWSFLRQFMYTKFVIVCDESVNARDWNDVVKAMTEHMDP
;
A
#
# COMPACT_ATOMS: atom_id res chain seq x y z
N PRO A 1 10.20 -17.44 -16.77
CA PRO A 1 11.64 -17.06 -16.61
C PRO A 1 11.86 -16.07 -15.48
N VAL A 2 11.15 -14.93 -15.47
CA VAL A 2 11.25 -13.86 -14.46
C VAL A 2 10.80 -14.33 -13.06
N PHE A 3 9.65 -15.00 -12.95
CA PHE A 3 9.15 -15.56 -11.67
C PHE A 3 10.13 -16.53 -10.98
N LYS A 4 10.97 -17.26 -11.74
CA LYS A 4 12.01 -18.15 -11.18
C LYS A 4 13.20 -17.36 -10.60
N GLN A 5 13.48 -16.15 -11.07
CA GLN A 5 14.53 -15.29 -10.51
C GLN A 5 14.10 -14.68 -9.17
N VAL A 6 12.81 -14.38 -8.99
CA VAL A 6 12.29 -13.78 -7.76
C VAL A 6 12.40 -14.70 -6.54
N LEU A 7 12.18 -16.01 -6.74
CA LEU A 7 12.42 -17.03 -5.70
C LEU A 7 13.89 -17.09 -5.24
N ASN A 8 14.82 -16.55 -6.04
CA ASN A 8 16.27 -16.58 -5.81
C ASN A 8 16.86 -15.21 -5.41
N MET A 9 16.04 -14.18 -5.15
CA MET A 9 16.50 -12.85 -4.71
C MET A 9 16.09 -12.54 -3.25
N PRO A 10 16.69 -13.22 -2.25
CA PRO A 10 16.51 -12.81 -0.86
C PRO A 10 17.12 -11.41 -0.66
N ALA A 11 16.60 -10.69 0.34
CA ALA A 11 17.19 -9.44 0.78
C ALA A 11 18.66 -9.64 1.20
N LYS A 12 19.50 -8.65 0.93
CA LYS A 12 20.91 -8.61 1.35
C LYS A 12 20.98 -7.90 2.69
N ARG A 13 21.17 -8.66 3.76
CA ARG A 13 21.33 -8.11 5.11
C ARG A 13 22.71 -7.47 5.28
N LEU A 14 22.73 -6.21 5.67
CA LEU A 14 23.93 -5.45 6.04
C LEU A 14 24.13 -5.49 7.56
N ARG A 15 25.38 -5.25 7.99
CA ARG A 15 25.74 -5.15 9.42
C ARG A 15 25.58 -3.73 9.98
N LYS A 16 25.74 -2.72 9.13
CA LYS A 16 25.58 -1.30 9.45
C LYS A 16 24.86 -0.63 8.28
N ALA A 17 24.08 0.39 8.57
CA ALA A 17 23.28 1.09 7.58
C ALA A 17 23.17 2.58 7.92
N PRO A 18 23.12 3.48 6.92
CA PRO A 18 22.95 4.90 7.14
C PRO A 18 21.71 5.25 7.97
N CYS A 19 20.62 4.49 7.83
CA CYS A 19 19.38 4.73 8.59
C CYS A 19 19.53 4.59 10.11
N GLN A 20 20.70 4.16 10.61
CA GLN A 20 21.03 4.00 12.02
C GLN A 20 22.19 4.91 12.47
N ASP A 21 22.54 5.94 11.69
CA ASP A 21 23.62 6.88 12.04
C ASP A 21 23.28 7.72 13.28
N ILE A 22 22.01 8.08 13.46
CA ILE A 22 21.46 8.77 14.63
C ILE A 22 20.37 7.88 15.23
N VAL A 23 20.36 7.77 16.56
CA VAL A 23 19.38 6.96 17.31
C VAL A 23 18.82 7.79 18.45
N TRP A 24 17.51 7.96 18.50
CA TRP A 24 16.78 8.44 19.67
C TRP A 24 16.11 7.25 20.34
N GLN A 25 16.37 7.07 21.63
CA GLN A 25 15.83 5.95 22.42
C GLN A 25 15.24 6.44 23.74
N GLY A 26 14.17 5.77 24.20
CA GLY A 26 13.55 6.11 25.48
C GLY A 26 12.99 7.52 25.48
N ASP A 27 13.41 8.35 26.44
CA ASP A 27 12.89 9.72 26.61
C ASP A 27 13.26 10.68 25.47
N GLU A 28 14.27 10.34 24.67
CA GLU A 28 14.68 11.12 23.49
C GLU A 28 13.70 10.99 22.32
N VAL A 29 12.85 9.95 22.31
CA VAL A 29 11.85 9.75 21.26
C VAL A 29 10.85 10.90 21.30
N ASP A 30 10.79 11.64 20.19
CA ASP A 30 9.95 12.83 20.07
C ASP A 30 9.42 13.02 18.65
N LEU A 31 8.16 12.68 18.42
CA LEU A 31 7.44 12.89 17.17
C LEU A 31 7.10 14.37 16.91
N ASP A 32 7.21 15.27 17.88
CA ASP A 32 7.07 16.71 17.64
C ASP A 32 8.27 17.29 16.88
N ARG A 33 9.39 16.57 16.85
CA ARG A 33 10.59 16.92 16.05
C ARG A 33 10.53 16.43 14.61
N VAL A 34 9.54 15.60 14.26
CA VAL A 34 9.31 15.12 12.89
C VAL A 34 8.24 16.02 12.25
N PRO A 35 8.45 16.54 11.03
CA PRO A 35 7.51 17.46 10.38
C PRO A 35 6.30 16.70 9.79
N VAL A 36 5.54 16.02 10.65
CA VAL A 36 4.32 15.29 10.27
C VAL A 36 3.27 16.28 9.79
N MET A 37 2.68 16.01 8.63
CA MET A 37 1.71 16.89 7.99
C MET A 37 0.30 16.71 8.54
N SER A 38 -0.47 17.80 8.59
CA SER A 38 -1.94 17.75 8.59
C SER A 38 -2.41 18.01 7.15
N CYS A 39 -3.30 17.18 6.62
CA CYS A 39 -3.64 17.22 5.19
C CYS A 39 -4.83 18.14 4.91
N TRP A 40 -5.86 18.09 5.75
CA TRP A 40 -7.10 18.83 5.59
C TRP A 40 -7.51 19.58 6.86
N ALA A 41 -8.37 20.59 6.70
CA ALA A 41 -8.72 21.50 7.79
C ALA A 41 -9.40 20.82 8.99
N GLU A 42 -10.24 19.80 8.75
CA GLU A 42 -10.96 19.06 9.81
C GLU A 42 -10.29 17.72 10.18
N ASP A 43 -9.06 17.49 9.72
CA ASP A 43 -8.29 16.33 10.18
C ASP A 43 -7.99 16.45 11.69
N VAL A 44 -8.21 15.35 12.43
CA VAL A 44 -8.12 15.37 13.90
C VAL A 44 -6.72 15.64 14.45
N ALA A 45 -5.67 15.29 13.69
CA ALA A 45 -4.27 15.42 14.09
C ALA A 45 -3.33 15.31 12.86
N PRO A 46 -2.01 15.54 13.03
CA PRO A 46 -1.03 15.18 12.00
C PRO A 46 -1.02 13.67 11.70
N LEU A 47 -0.83 13.33 10.42
CA LEU A 47 -0.92 11.98 9.88
C LEU A 47 0.36 11.58 9.16
N LEU A 48 0.92 10.42 9.51
CA LEU A 48 2.03 9.83 8.77
C LEU A 48 1.48 8.94 7.66
N THR A 49 1.91 9.17 6.42
CA THR A 49 1.22 8.63 5.23
C THR A 49 2.07 7.71 4.34
N TRP A 50 3.39 7.85 4.33
CA TRP A 50 4.31 7.05 3.48
C TRP A 50 5.14 6.00 4.23
N GLY A 51 4.77 5.68 5.47
CA GLY A 51 5.50 4.72 6.30
C GLY A 51 5.33 3.29 5.82
N LEU A 52 6.45 2.65 5.42
CA LEU A 52 6.49 1.22 5.14
C LEU A 52 6.49 0.44 6.46
N THR A 53 5.31 0.01 6.89
CA THR A 53 5.14 -0.80 8.09
C THR A 53 5.60 -2.22 7.83
N VAL A 54 6.60 -2.65 8.59
CA VAL A 54 7.21 -3.98 8.55
C VAL A 54 6.68 -4.80 9.73
N THR A 55 6.15 -5.97 9.41
CA THR A 55 5.64 -6.93 10.40
C THR A 55 6.08 -8.35 10.06
N LYS A 56 6.06 -9.24 11.05
CA LYS A 56 6.33 -10.66 10.85
C LYS A 56 5.43 -11.50 11.75
N GLY A 57 4.54 -12.27 11.14
CA GLY A 57 3.72 -13.24 11.86
C GLY A 57 4.55 -14.38 12.48
N PRO A 58 4.05 -15.02 13.55
CA PRO A 58 4.77 -16.06 14.31
C PRO A 58 5.02 -17.34 13.49
N ASN A 59 4.15 -17.62 12.51
CA ASN A 59 4.16 -18.86 11.75
C ASN A 59 4.94 -18.75 10.42
N LYS A 60 5.37 -17.54 10.04
CA LYS A 60 5.94 -17.27 8.71
C LYS A 60 7.36 -16.77 8.82
N LYS A 61 8.23 -17.24 7.92
CA LYS A 61 9.60 -16.70 7.80
C LYS A 61 9.64 -15.34 7.12
N ARG A 62 8.64 -15.05 6.27
CA ARG A 62 8.50 -13.82 5.47
C ARG A 62 8.06 -12.65 6.36
N GLN A 63 8.57 -11.45 6.04
CA GLN A 63 8.04 -10.18 6.55
C GLN A 63 7.05 -9.59 5.56
N ASN A 64 6.00 -8.95 6.06
CA ASN A 64 5.07 -8.15 5.27
C ASN A 64 5.52 -6.69 5.26
N LEU A 65 5.32 -6.01 4.13
CA LEU A 65 5.47 -4.56 4.00
C LEU A 65 4.12 -3.97 3.58
N GLY A 66 3.64 -2.99 4.33
CA GLY A 66 2.39 -2.32 3.99
C GLY A 66 2.39 -0.84 4.34
N ILE A 67 1.60 -0.08 3.58
CA ILE A 67 1.35 1.33 3.86
C ILE A 67 0.04 1.43 4.60
N TYR A 68 0.13 1.90 5.83
CA TYR A 68 -0.99 2.10 6.75
C TYR A 68 -0.87 3.52 7.27
N ARG A 69 -1.93 4.32 7.14
CA ARG A 69 -1.92 5.69 7.66
C ARG A 69 -1.82 5.64 9.19
N GLN A 70 -1.06 6.56 9.77
CA GLN A 70 -0.79 6.54 11.21
C GLN A 70 -1.06 7.90 11.84
N GLN A 71 -2.09 7.98 12.67
CA GLN A 71 -2.45 9.21 13.38
C GLN A 71 -1.50 9.42 14.55
N LYS A 72 -0.86 10.58 14.64
CA LYS A 72 -0.07 10.97 15.81
C LYS A 72 -1.00 11.32 16.97
N ILE A 73 -0.80 10.68 18.13
CA ILE A 73 -1.61 10.91 19.34
C ILE A 73 -0.81 11.32 20.57
N ALA A 74 0.51 11.12 20.56
CA ALA A 74 1.42 11.58 21.60
C ALA A 74 2.84 11.73 21.07
N LYS A 75 3.76 12.17 21.94
CA LYS A 75 5.20 12.29 21.68
C LYS A 75 5.82 11.01 21.10
N ASN A 76 5.33 9.84 21.50
CA ASN A 76 5.86 8.53 21.07
C ASN A 76 4.77 7.52 20.72
N LYS A 77 3.54 7.96 20.44
CA LYS A 77 2.42 7.06 20.11
C LYS A 77 1.71 7.49 18.84
N ILE A 78 1.46 6.51 17.98
CA ILE A 78 0.66 6.66 16.77
C ILE A 78 -0.36 5.55 16.68
N ILE A 79 -1.49 5.80 16.02
CA ILE A 79 -2.51 4.76 15.78
C ILE A 79 -2.15 3.99 14.52
N MET A 80 -2.22 2.66 14.55
CA MET A 80 -1.95 1.82 13.38
C MET A 80 -3.26 1.49 12.63
N ARG A 81 -3.60 2.29 11.61
CA ARG A 81 -4.81 2.09 10.81
C ARG A 81 -4.54 1.11 9.65
N TRP A 82 -4.74 -0.17 9.91
CA TRP A 82 -4.84 -1.21 8.88
C TRP A 82 -6.23 -1.82 8.82
N LEU A 83 -6.64 -2.30 7.64
CA LEU A 83 -7.87 -3.11 7.51
C LEU A 83 -7.58 -4.55 7.93
N ALA A 84 -8.56 -5.25 8.51
CA ALA A 84 -8.40 -6.58 9.12
C ALA A 84 -7.82 -7.66 8.18
N HIS A 85 -7.97 -7.51 6.87
CA HIS A 85 -7.46 -8.45 5.86
C HIS A 85 -6.03 -8.13 5.37
N ARG A 86 -5.40 -7.05 5.85
CA ARG A 86 -4.03 -6.67 5.45
C ARG A 86 -3.00 -7.51 6.20
N GLY A 87 -1.84 -7.73 5.58
CA GLY A 87 -0.78 -8.59 6.13
C GLY A 87 -0.38 -8.26 7.56
N GLY A 88 -0.15 -6.98 7.90
CA GLY A 88 0.18 -6.57 9.27
C GLY A 88 -0.92 -6.86 10.30
N ALA A 89 -2.20 -6.70 9.92
CA ALA A 89 -3.32 -7.03 10.79
C ALA A 89 -3.46 -8.54 11.01
N LEU A 90 -3.23 -9.34 9.96
CA LEU A 90 -3.21 -10.80 10.05
C LEU A 90 -2.03 -11.30 10.91
N ASP A 91 -0.85 -10.69 10.75
CA ASP A 91 0.32 -11.01 11.56
C ASP A 91 0.08 -10.71 13.05
N LEU A 92 -0.54 -9.56 13.38
CA LEU A 92 -0.92 -9.24 14.76
C LEU A 92 -1.94 -10.22 15.31
N ARG A 93 -2.97 -10.58 14.54
CA ARG A 93 -3.98 -11.57 14.96
C ARG A 93 -3.32 -12.90 15.30
N ASP A 94 -2.53 -13.45 14.38
CA ASP A 94 -1.83 -14.72 14.57
C ASP A 94 -0.83 -14.62 15.76
N TRP A 95 -0.21 -13.46 15.97
CA TRP A 95 0.64 -13.19 17.13
C TRP A 95 -0.14 -13.24 18.44
N MET A 96 -1.30 -12.59 18.54
CA MET A 96 -2.13 -12.58 19.74
C MET A 96 -2.61 -14.00 20.12
N GLU A 97 -2.92 -14.84 19.13
CA GLU A 97 -3.32 -16.23 19.36
C GLU A 97 -2.17 -17.09 19.89
N THR A 98 -0.96 -16.90 19.37
CA THR A 98 0.21 -17.73 19.71
C THR A 98 1.02 -17.19 20.90
N ASN A 99 0.92 -15.88 21.17
CA ASN A 99 1.64 -15.16 22.21
C ASN A 99 0.70 -14.26 23.03
N PRO A 100 -0.30 -14.82 23.75
CA PRO A 100 -1.29 -14.03 24.46
C PRO A 100 -0.68 -13.00 25.41
N GLY A 101 -1.13 -11.75 25.30
CA GLY A 101 -0.70 -10.64 26.15
C GLY A 101 0.73 -10.13 25.90
N LYS A 102 1.47 -10.66 24.92
CA LYS A 102 2.81 -10.15 24.60
C LYS A 102 2.74 -9.01 23.57
N PRO A 103 3.53 -7.95 23.74
CA PRO A 103 3.66 -6.90 22.73
C PRO A 103 4.09 -7.45 21.37
N PHE A 104 3.47 -6.95 20.31
CA PHE A 104 3.78 -7.32 18.93
C PHE A 104 4.83 -6.37 18.33
N PRO A 105 6.02 -6.85 17.94
CA PRO A 105 7.06 -5.98 17.38
C PRO A 105 6.66 -5.40 16.02
N VAL A 106 6.88 -4.09 15.85
CA VAL A 106 6.61 -3.37 14.60
C VAL A 106 7.74 -2.39 14.32
N SER A 107 8.09 -2.23 13.03
CA SER A 107 8.97 -1.15 12.56
C SER A 107 8.33 -0.44 11.38
N VAL A 108 8.56 0.86 11.23
CA VAL A 108 8.02 1.68 10.14
C VAL A 108 9.16 2.46 9.49
N ALA A 109 9.40 2.25 8.21
CA ALA A 109 10.47 2.92 7.47
C ALA A 109 9.91 4.01 6.53
N PHE A 110 10.48 5.21 6.63
CA PHE A 110 10.16 6.36 5.77
C PHE A 110 11.35 6.69 4.87
N GLY A 111 11.08 7.13 3.64
CA GLY A 111 12.12 7.50 2.67
C GLY A 111 13.00 6.30 2.24
N ALA A 112 12.40 5.11 2.08
CA ALA A 112 13.10 3.98 1.49
C ALA A 112 13.38 4.21 -0.01
N ASP A 113 14.18 3.34 -0.63
CA ASP A 113 14.42 3.46 -2.08
C ASP A 113 13.10 3.22 -2.87
N PRO A 114 12.94 3.85 -4.05
CA PRO A 114 11.68 3.82 -4.79
C PRO A 114 11.16 2.42 -5.14
N ALA A 115 12.05 1.48 -5.45
CA ALA A 115 11.65 0.12 -5.79
C ALA A 115 11.05 -0.62 -4.59
N THR A 116 11.57 -0.37 -3.38
CA THR A 116 10.99 -0.92 -2.14
C THR A 116 9.62 -0.32 -1.85
N ILE A 117 9.47 1.00 -2.05
CA ILE A 117 8.19 1.69 -1.89
C ILE A 117 7.14 1.11 -2.85
N LEU A 118 7.45 1.04 -4.16
CA LEU A 118 6.55 0.47 -5.16
C LEU A 118 6.26 -1.01 -4.91
N GLY A 119 7.26 -1.76 -4.42
CA GLY A 119 7.09 -3.17 -4.07
C GLY A 119 6.14 -3.39 -2.90
N ALA A 120 6.04 -2.44 -1.96
CA ALA A 120 5.09 -2.51 -0.83
C ALA A 120 3.64 -2.18 -1.24
N VAL A 121 3.45 -1.41 -2.31
CA VAL A 121 2.10 -1.07 -2.85
C VAL A 121 1.62 -2.13 -3.85
N THR A 122 2.55 -2.79 -4.54
CA THR A 122 2.21 -3.82 -5.52
C THR A 122 1.64 -5.06 -4.81
N PRO A 123 0.46 -5.57 -5.20
CA PRO A 123 -0.10 -6.77 -4.59
C PRO A 123 0.61 -8.01 -5.10
N VAL A 124 1.67 -8.37 -4.39
CA VAL A 124 2.41 -9.61 -4.59
C VAL A 124 1.71 -10.78 -3.91
N PRO A 125 1.82 -12.01 -4.43
CA PRO A 125 1.28 -13.18 -3.74
C PRO A 125 1.84 -13.34 -2.32
N ASP A 126 1.05 -13.91 -1.41
CA ASP A 126 1.45 -14.18 -0.01
C ASP A 126 2.70 -15.08 0.10
N THR A 127 3.04 -15.82 -0.96
CA THR A 127 4.23 -16.65 -1.06
C THR A 127 5.51 -15.87 -1.35
N LEU A 128 5.43 -14.60 -1.73
CA LEU A 128 6.56 -13.81 -2.24
C LEU A 128 6.77 -12.52 -1.44
N SER A 129 7.95 -12.36 -0.82
CA SER A 129 8.30 -11.13 -0.10
C SER A 129 8.33 -9.89 -1.00
N GLU A 130 7.77 -8.78 -0.51
CA GLU A 130 7.82 -7.46 -1.15
C GLU A 130 9.26 -7.01 -1.40
N TYR A 131 10.22 -7.36 -0.51
CA TYR A 131 11.64 -7.07 -0.74
C TYR A 131 12.22 -7.82 -1.94
N ALA A 132 11.77 -9.06 -2.18
CA ALA A 132 12.21 -9.84 -3.34
C ALA A 132 11.61 -9.25 -4.63
N PHE A 133 10.35 -8.80 -4.58
CA PHE A 133 9.73 -8.10 -5.70
C PHE A 133 10.39 -6.74 -5.99
N ALA A 134 10.68 -5.96 -4.96
CA ALA A 134 11.46 -4.72 -5.08
C ALA A 134 12.84 -4.98 -5.70
N GLY A 135 13.50 -6.09 -5.35
CA GLY A 135 14.76 -6.48 -5.95
C GLY A 135 14.66 -6.80 -7.44
N LEU A 136 13.54 -7.37 -7.89
CA LEU A 136 13.27 -7.57 -9.31
C LEU A 136 13.11 -6.22 -10.04
N LEU A 137 12.31 -5.31 -9.49
CA LEU A 137 12.11 -3.97 -10.06
C LEU A 137 13.43 -3.20 -10.17
N ARG A 138 14.30 -3.33 -9.14
CA ARG A 138 15.60 -2.64 -9.08
C ARG A 138 16.70 -3.31 -9.92
N GLY A 139 16.55 -4.61 -10.24
CA GLY A 139 17.59 -5.43 -10.86
C GLY A 139 18.70 -5.89 -9.90
N SER A 140 18.58 -5.62 -8.60
CA SER A 140 19.53 -6.02 -7.56
C SER A 140 18.84 -6.29 -6.22
N LYS A 141 19.43 -7.16 -5.39
CA LYS A 141 18.88 -7.51 -4.07
C LYS A 141 18.66 -6.25 -3.21
N THR A 142 17.51 -6.19 -2.55
CA THR A 142 17.20 -5.12 -1.59
C THR A 142 18.12 -5.20 -0.39
N GLU A 143 18.80 -4.10 -0.08
CA GLU A 143 19.67 -4.02 1.08
C GLU A 143 18.86 -3.66 2.32
N VAL A 144 18.96 -4.50 3.35
CA VAL A 144 18.21 -4.34 4.59
C VAL A 144 19.14 -4.39 5.79
N VAL A 145 18.71 -3.83 6.90
CA VAL A 145 19.41 -3.91 8.19
C VAL A 145 18.43 -4.37 9.26
N LYS A 146 18.93 -5.07 10.28
CA LYS A 146 18.11 -5.44 11.44
C LYS A 146 17.78 -4.17 12.22
N SER A 147 16.52 -4.01 12.60
CA SER A 147 16.08 -3.04 13.61
C SER A 147 16.91 -3.17 14.89
N ILE A 148 17.06 -2.07 15.64
CA ILE A 148 17.82 -2.04 16.89
C ILE A 148 17.08 -2.82 17.99
N SER A 149 15.78 -2.60 18.12
CA SER A 149 14.95 -3.07 19.23
C SER A 149 14.26 -4.41 19.00
N ASN A 150 14.25 -4.91 17.77
CA ASN A 150 13.51 -6.12 17.39
C ASN A 150 14.19 -6.86 16.22
N ASP A 151 13.65 -8.03 15.85
CA ASP A 151 14.22 -8.90 14.81
C ASP A 151 13.75 -8.61 13.39
N LEU A 152 13.05 -7.50 13.18
CA LEU A 152 12.61 -7.10 11.85
C LEU A 152 13.78 -6.53 11.04
N GLU A 153 13.67 -6.63 9.71
CA GLU A 153 14.62 -6.05 8.77
C GLU A 153 13.96 -4.91 8.00
N VAL A 154 14.55 -3.72 8.08
CA VAL A 154 14.11 -2.48 7.44
C VAL A 154 15.07 -2.09 6.29
N PRO A 155 14.65 -1.28 5.31
CA PRO A 155 15.52 -0.87 4.20
C PRO A 155 16.72 -0.10 4.74
N ALA A 156 17.94 -0.53 4.40
CA ALA A 156 19.16 0.07 4.94
C ALA A 156 19.36 1.55 4.53
N SER A 157 18.76 1.94 3.39
CA SER A 157 18.82 3.29 2.86
C SER A 157 17.70 4.20 3.36
N ALA A 158 16.79 3.72 4.22
CA ALA A 158 15.69 4.52 4.74
C ALA A 158 16.18 5.82 5.40
N GLU A 159 15.42 6.89 5.25
CA GLU A 159 15.73 8.19 5.84
C GLU A 159 15.48 8.18 7.35
N ILE A 160 14.33 7.65 7.76
CA ILE A 160 13.88 7.56 9.15
C ILE A 160 13.23 6.19 9.37
N VAL A 161 13.54 5.53 10.48
CA VAL A 161 12.88 4.29 10.92
C VAL A 161 12.36 4.46 12.34
N MET A 162 11.08 4.16 12.54
CA MET A 162 10.43 4.13 13.86
C MET A 162 10.28 2.68 14.29
N GLU A 163 10.76 2.32 15.48
CA GLU A 163 10.69 0.96 16.00
C GLU A 163 9.99 0.91 17.36
N GLY A 164 9.25 -0.18 17.60
CA GLY A 164 8.61 -0.41 18.88
C GLY A 164 7.65 -1.58 18.83
N TYR A 165 6.47 -1.40 19.42
CA TYR A 165 5.50 -2.47 19.57
C TYR A 165 4.06 -1.98 19.61
N ILE A 166 3.15 -2.91 19.32
CA ILE A 166 1.72 -2.77 19.61
C ILE A 166 1.41 -3.60 20.86
N ASP A 167 0.79 -2.99 21.87
CA ASP A 167 0.14 -3.74 22.95
C ASP A 167 -1.23 -4.21 22.45
N PRO A 168 -1.52 -5.54 22.44
CA PRO A 168 -2.80 -6.09 22.01
C PRO A 168 -4.04 -5.50 22.68
N ASN A 169 -3.89 -4.90 23.87
CA ASN A 169 -4.99 -4.33 24.65
C ASN A 169 -5.10 -2.81 24.52
N GLU A 170 -4.15 -2.15 23.85
CA GLU A 170 -4.14 -0.70 23.72
C GLU A 170 -4.77 -0.23 22.40
N PHE A 171 -5.85 0.54 22.53
CA PHE A 171 -6.61 1.10 21.40
C PHE A 171 -6.84 2.59 21.57
N ALA A 172 -7.00 3.28 20.45
CA ALA A 172 -7.43 4.67 20.40
C ALA A 172 -8.40 4.89 19.23
N ASP A 173 -9.21 5.95 19.33
CA ASP A 173 -10.12 6.37 18.27
C ASP A 173 -9.32 7.10 17.18
N GLU A 174 -9.32 6.57 15.97
CA GLU A 174 -8.72 7.16 14.78
C GLU A 174 -9.71 8.07 14.05
N GLY A 175 -9.24 9.19 13.53
CA GLY A 175 -10.00 10.11 12.71
C GLY A 175 -10.88 11.13 13.46
N PRO A 176 -11.68 11.91 12.72
CA PRO A 176 -11.91 11.79 11.28
C PRO A 176 -10.69 12.22 10.44
N TYR A 177 -10.63 11.72 9.20
CA TYR A 177 -9.66 12.12 8.17
C TYR A 177 -10.31 12.11 6.79
N GLY A 178 -9.92 13.07 5.95
CA GLY A 178 -10.20 13.02 4.51
C GLY A 178 -9.49 11.82 3.87
N ASP A 179 -10.15 11.13 2.94
CA ASP A 179 -9.57 10.00 2.21
C ASP A 179 -9.74 10.10 0.68
N HIS A 180 -9.21 9.10 -0.03
CA HIS A 180 -9.25 8.97 -1.50
C HIS A 180 -10.65 9.05 -2.14
N THR A 181 -11.73 9.01 -1.35
CA THR A 181 -13.09 9.22 -1.84
C THR A 181 -13.46 10.69 -1.97
N GLY A 182 -12.66 11.59 -1.38
CA GLY A 182 -12.96 13.02 -1.27
C GLY A 182 -13.87 13.38 -0.09
N TYR A 183 -14.09 12.45 0.84
CA TYR A 183 -14.93 12.64 2.03
C TYR A 183 -14.16 12.30 3.31
N TYR A 184 -14.69 12.75 4.45
CA TYR A 184 -14.19 12.38 5.76
C TYR A 184 -14.74 11.02 6.18
N ASN A 185 -13.86 10.16 6.70
CA ASN A 185 -14.26 8.90 7.30
C ASN A 185 -14.63 9.08 8.78
N GLU A 186 -15.61 8.30 9.22
CA GLU A 186 -16.03 8.23 10.62
C GLU A 186 -14.92 7.73 11.54
N LYS A 187 -15.05 8.02 12.83
CA LYS A 187 -14.12 7.56 13.85
C LYS A 187 -14.19 6.05 14.04
N GLU A 188 -13.03 5.40 14.10
CA GLU A 188 -12.93 3.94 14.31
C GLU A 188 -11.80 3.59 15.29
N LYS A 189 -11.99 2.54 16.10
CA LYS A 189 -10.98 2.08 17.04
C LYS A 189 -9.90 1.23 16.37
N HIS A 190 -8.65 1.62 16.57
CA HIS A 190 -7.49 0.87 16.09
C HIS A 190 -6.42 0.74 17.17
N HIS A 191 -5.48 -0.19 16.97
CA HIS A 191 -4.40 -0.45 17.90
C HIS A 191 -3.40 0.71 17.93
N VAL A 192 -2.80 0.93 19.09
CA VAL A 192 -1.75 1.94 19.27
C VAL A 192 -0.38 1.32 19.07
N PHE A 193 0.44 1.94 18.21
CA PHE A 193 1.85 1.65 18.06
C PHE A 193 2.66 2.59 18.96
N THR A 194 3.30 2.01 19.98
CA THR A 194 4.22 2.71 20.87
C THR A 194 5.62 2.66 20.29
N ILE A 195 6.18 3.83 20.00
CA ILE A 195 7.53 4.00 19.46
C ILE A 195 8.51 4.07 20.62
N THR A 196 9.54 3.23 20.54
CA THR A 196 10.62 3.15 21.54
C THR A 196 11.95 3.63 21.00
N HIS A 197 12.12 3.60 19.67
CA HIS A 197 13.30 4.08 18.99
C HIS A 197 12.91 4.82 17.72
N ILE A 198 13.60 5.93 17.43
CA ILE A 198 13.63 6.54 16.11
C ILE A 198 15.08 6.56 15.66
N THR A 199 15.37 5.88 14.55
CA THR A 199 16.69 5.89 13.92
C THR A 199 16.62 6.67 12.61
N MET A 200 17.69 7.37 12.26
CA MET A 200 17.71 8.18 11.05
C MET A 200 19.12 8.36 10.49
N ARG A 201 19.18 8.73 9.22
CA ARG A 201 20.41 9.20 8.57
C ARG A 201 20.83 10.56 9.13
N LYS A 202 22.06 10.98 8.84
CA LYS A 202 22.44 12.39 8.96
C LYS A 202 21.64 13.22 7.94
N ASP A 203 21.12 14.35 8.38
CA ASP A 203 20.30 15.28 7.58
C ASP A 203 19.11 14.57 6.90
N PRO A 204 18.21 13.92 7.68
CA PRO A 204 17.19 13.04 7.13
C PRO A 204 16.08 13.80 6.42
N ILE A 205 15.54 13.19 5.36
CA ILE A 205 14.37 13.71 4.63
C ILE A 205 13.11 12.97 5.09
N TYR A 206 12.08 13.72 5.51
CA TYR A 206 10.77 13.13 5.82
C TYR A 206 9.91 12.98 4.55
N HIS A 207 9.70 11.75 4.11
CA HIS A 207 8.83 11.42 2.99
C HIS A 207 7.37 11.31 3.45
N SER A 208 6.48 12.13 2.86
CA SER A 208 5.07 12.23 3.21
C SER A 208 4.22 12.54 1.97
N THR A 209 2.93 12.29 2.08
CA THR A 209 1.90 12.60 1.07
C THR A 209 0.56 12.89 1.75
N TYR A 210 -0.45 13.14 0.94
CA TYR A 210 -1.84 13.29 1.34
C TYR A 210 -2.74 12.43 0.44
N THR A 211 -3.96 12.20 0.90
CA THR A 211 -5.03 11.62 0.07
C THR A 211 -6.27 12.49 0.20
N GLY A 212 -7.07 12.57 -0.85
CA GLY A 212 -8.29 13.36 -0.86
C GLY A 212 -9.13 13.12 -2.09
N ARG A 213 -9.85 14.14 -2.54
CA ARG A 213 -10.62 14.04 -3.78
C ARG A 213 -9.64 13.81 -4.95
N PRO A 214 -9.79 12.73 -5.74
CA PRO A 214 -8.85 12.42 -6.81
C PRO A 214 -8.93 13.46 -7.95
N PRO A 215 -7.84 13.64 -8.73
CA PRO A 215 -6.61 12.86 -8.68
C PRO A 215 -5.66 13.30 -7.55
N ASP A 216 -5.20 12.34 -6.75
CA ASP A 216 -4.13 12.49 -5.75
C ASP A 216 -2.95 11.56 -6.08
N GLU A 217 -1.83 11.66 -5.35
CA GLU A 217 -0.64 10.82 -5.61
C GLU A 217 -0.97 9.31 -5.54
N PRO A 218 -1.71 8.80 -4.53
CA PRO A 218 -2.15 7.41 -4.51
C PRO A 218 -2.96 6.99 -5.73
N ALA A 219 -3.83 7.86 -6.27
CA ALA A 219 -4.59 7.55 -7.47
C ALA A 219 -3.70 7.42 -8.71
N VAL A 220 -2.70 8.30 -8.88
CA VAL A 220 -1.73 8.22 -9.98
C VAL A 220 -0.88 6.95 -9.88
N LEU A 221 -0.45 6.58 -8.67
CA LEU A 221 0.23 5.31 -8.43
C LEU A 221 -0.67 4.11 -8.78
N GLY A 222 -1.95 4.17 -8.42
CA GLY A 222 -2.93 3.16 -8.78
C GLY A 222 -3.05 2.97 -10.29
N VAL A 223 -3.08 4.06 -11.07
CA VAL A 223 -3.08 3.99 -12.55
C VAL A 223 -1.83 3.30 -13.07
N ALA A 224 -0.64 3.68 -12.59
CA ALA A 224 0.60 3.06 -13.03
C ALA A 224 0.68 1.57 -12.67
N LEU A 225 0.20 1.18 -11.48
CA LEU A 225 0.17 -0.22 -11.05
C LEU A 225 -0.87 -1.05 -11.79
N ASN A 226 -1.93 -0.44 -12.33
CA ASN A 226 -2.92 -1.15 -13.12
C ASN A 226 -2.35 -1.75 -14.40
N GLU A 227 -1.31 -1.14 -14.98
CA GLU A 227 -0.57 -1.69 -16.12
C GLU A 227 0.00 -3.10 -15.84
N VAL A 228 0.27 -3.43 -14.58
CA VAL A 228 0.75 -4.77 -14.18
C VAL A 228 -0.35 -5.82 -14.32
N PHE A 229 -1.63 -5.43 -14.17
CA PHE A 229 -2.76 -6.36 -14.26
C PHE A 229 -3.28 -6.55 -15.69
N VAL A 230 -3.09 -5.57 -16.58
CA VAL A 230 -3.59 -5.64 -17.96
C VAL A 230 -3.12 -6.93 -18.66
N PRO A 231 -1.83 -7.33 -18.63
CA PRO A 231 -1.39 -8.59 -19.25
C PRO A 231 -1.98 -9.85 -18.59
N ILE A 232 -2.29 -9.78 -17.28
CA ILE A 232 -2.89 -10.89 -16.54
C ILE A 232 -4.35 -11.07 -16.99
N LEU A 233 -5.09 -9.97 -17.16
CA LEU A 233 -6.43 -9.97 -17.72
C LEU A 233 -6.44 -10.46 -19.16
N GLN A 234 -5.56 -9.93 -20.01
CA GLN A 234 -5.45 -10.33 -21.42
C GLN A 234 -5.11 -11.80 -21.61
N LYS A 235 -4.35 -12.40 -20.68
CA LYS A 235 -4.09 -13.85 -20.71
C LYS A 235 -5.37 -14.68 -20.53
N GLN A 236 -6.31 -14.21 -19.71
CA GLN A 236 -7.58 -14.88 -19.46
C GLN A 236 -8.67 -14.50 -20.47
N PHE A 237 -8.65 -13.25 -20.92
CA PHE A 237 -9.57 -12.64 -21.88
C PHE A 237 -8.75 -11.99 -23.01
N PRO A 238 -8.24 -12.77 -23.98
CA PRO A 238 -7.42 -12.26 -25.08
C PRO A 238 -8.12 -11.23 -25.96
N GLU A 239 -9.44 -11.14 -25.86
CA GLU A 239 -10.27 -10.13 -26.49
C GLU A 239 -10.11 -8.72 -25.90
N ILE A 240 -9.56 -8.56 -24.70
CA ILE A 240 -9.34 -7.23 -24.08
C ILE A 240 -8.14 -6.54 -24.75
N GLU A 241 -8.36 -5.33 -25.25
CA GLU A 241 -7.31 -4.48 -25.83
C GLU A 241 -6.69 -3.57 -24.75
N ASP A 242 -7.51 -2.81 -24.02
CA ASP A 242 -7.09 -2.00 -22.86
C ASP A 242 -8.06 -2.18 -21.68
N PHE A 243 -7.55 -1.96 -20.48
CA PHE A 243 -8.31 -1.99 -19.23
C PHE A 243 -7.84 -0.83 -18.34
N TYR A 244 -8.72 0.14 -18.11
CA TYR A 244 -8.40 1.38 -17.43
C TYR A 244 -9.34 1.62 -16.24
N LEU A 245 -8.75 2.02 -15.11
CA LEU A 245 -9.48 2.48 -13.92
C LEU A 245 -9.18 3.99 -13.73
N PRO A 246 -10.12 4.89 -14.08
CA PRO A 246 -9.91 6.33 -13.96
C PRO A 246 -9.68 6.78 -12.50
N PRO A 247 -8.68 7.65 -12.22
CA PRO A 247 -8.46 8.26 -10.91
C PRO A 247 -9.72 8.87 -10.29
N GLU A 248 -10.45 9.65 -11.08
CA GLU A 248 -11.71 10.32 -10.73
C GLU A 248 -12.83 9.35 -10.31
N GLY A 249 -12.71 8.06 -10.67
CA GLY A 249 -13.52 6.95 -10.18
C GLY A 249 -13.07 6.40 -8.83
N CYS A 250 -12.37 7.20 -8.01
CA CYS A 250 -11.69 6.78 -6.78
C CYS A 250 -10.76 5.58 -7.01
N SER A 251 -10.04 5.56 -8.13
CA SER A 251 -9.04 4.55 -8.53
C SER A 251 -9.55 3.12 -8.80
N TYR A 252 -10.74 2.72 -8.35
CA TYR A 252 -11.23 1.35 -8.50
C TYR A 252 -12.74 1.22 -8.70
N ARG A 253 -13.55 2.26 -8.47
CA ARG A 253 -15.03 2.12 -8.48
C ARG A 253 -15.59 2.04 -9.89
N MET A 254 -14.83 2.45 -10.89
CA MET A 254 -15.19 2.43 -12.30
C MET A 254 -14.08 1.83 -13.14
N ALA A 255 -14.44 1.02 -14.12
CA ALA A 255 -13.55 0.49 -15.14
C ALA A 255 -14.08 0.82 -16.53
N VAL A 256 -13.16 1.14 -17.44
CA VAL A 256 -13.39 1.21 -18.88
C VAL A 256 -12.56 0.11 -19.53
N VAL A 257 -13.22 -0.75 -20.30
CA VAL A 257 -12.60 -1.89 -20.97
C VAL A 257 -12.85 -1.78 -22.46
N THR A 258 -11.80 -1.84 -23.27
CA THR A 258 -11.93 -1.91 -24.73
C THR A 258 -11.63 -3.31 -25.20
N MET A 259 -12.37 -3.80 -26.19
CA MET A 259 -12.27 -5.19 -26.60
C MET A 259 -12.54 -5.43 -28.08
N LYS A 260 -12.02 -6.56 -28.58
CA LYS A 260 -12.31 -7.10 -29.91
C LYS A 260 -13.57 -7.96 -29.85
N LYS A 261 -14.72 -7.37 -30.16
CA LYS A 261 -16.01 -8.06 -30.11
C LYS A 261 -16.11 -9.14 -31.20
N GLN A 262 -16.42 -10.38 -30.82
CA GLN A 262 -16.47 -11.53 -31.73
C GLN A 262 -17.87 -12.11 -31.92
N TYR A 263 -18.80 -11.85 -30.98
CA TYR A 263 -20.16 -12.37 -31.04
C TYR A 263 -21.17 -11.51 -30.25
N PRO A 264 -22.48 -11.61 -30.53
CA PRO A 264 -23.51 -10.92 -29.76
C PRO A 264 -23.49 -11.31 -28.27
N GLY A 265 -23.53 -10.33 -27.37
CA GLY A 265 -23.46 -10.56 -25.92
C GLY A 265 -22.04 -10.69 -25.34
N HIS A 266 -20.98 -10.60 -26.16
CA HIS A 266 -19.59 -10.76 -25.70
C HIS A 266 -19.21 -9.80 -24.55
N ALA A 267 -19.68 -8.55 -24.60
CA ALA A 267 -19.45 -7.56 -23.55
C ALA A 267 -19.89 -8.02 -22.15
N LYS A 268 -21.00 -8.76 -22.04
CA LYS A 268 -21.49 -9.27 -20.75
C LYS A 268 -20.52 -10.29 -20.12
N ARG A 269 -19.84 -11.09 -20.94
CA ARG A 269 -18.80 -12.03 -20.47
C ARG A 269 -17.62 -11.26 -19.88
N VAL A 270 -17.19 -10.19 -20.55
CA VAL A 270 -16.10 -9.33 -20.05
C VAL A 270 -16.49 -8.64 -18.74
N MET A 271 -17.70 -8.06 -18.66
CA MET A 271 -18.22 -7.45 -17.42
C MET A 271 -18.18 -8.44 -16.24
N MET A 272 -18.73 -9.65 -16.42
CA MET A 272 -18.69 -10.69 -15.38
C MET A 272 -17.26 -11.12 -15.05
N GLY A 273 -16.36 -11.14 -16.03
CA GLY A 273 -14.93 -11.40 -15.85
C GLY A 273 -14.26 -10.36 -14.95
N VAL A 274 -14.48 -9.07 -15.21
CA VAL A 274 -13.96 -7.97 -14.39
C VAL A 274 -14.41 -8.11 -12.92
N TRP A 275 -15.68 -8.41 -12.69
CA TRP A 275 -16.22 -8.54 -11.32
C TRP A 275 -15.84 -9.81 -10.56
N SER A 276 -15.24 -10.82 -11.22
CA SER A 276 -15.02 -12.13 -10.62
C SER A 276 -13.60 -12.67 -10.68
N PHE A 277 -12.80 -12.28 -11.68
CA PHE A 277 -11.52 -12.94 -11.95
C PHE A 277 -10.42 -12.51 -10.98
N LEU A 278 -10.22 -11.20 -10.80
CA LEU A 278 -9.21 -10.65 -9.90
C LEU A 278 -9.85 -9.97 -8.69
N ARG A 279 -9.34 -10.29 -7.50
CA ARG A 279 -9.85 -9.75 -6.23
C ARG A 279 -9.81 -8.21 -6.18
N GLN A 280 -8.83 -7.62 -6.86
CA GLN A 280 -8.62 -6.17 -6.95
C GLN A 280 -9.81 -5.42 -7.57
N PHE A 281 -10.58 -6.08 -8.45
CA PHE A 281 -11.67 -5.45 -9.20
C PHE A 281 -13.07 -5.85 -8.72
N MET A 282 -13.16 -6.70 -7.68
CA MET A 282 -14.45 -7.18 -7.14
C MET A 282 -15.33 -6.06 -6.57
N TYR A 283 -14.75 -4.91 -6.20
CA TYR A 283 -15.47 -3.76 -5.68
C TYR A 283 -15.73 -2.67 -6.73
N THR A 284 -15.35 -2.90 -7.99
CA THR A 284 -15.68 -2.01 -9.10
C THR A 284 -17.19 -2.05 -9.33
N LYS A 285 -17.84 -0.89 -9.23
CA LYS A 285 -19.30 -0.79 -9.32
C LYS A 285 -19.80 -0.53 -10.73
N PHE A 286 -18.97 0.16 -11.53
CA PHE A 286 -19.30 0.54 -12.90
C PHE A 286 -18.29 -0.06 -13.85
N VAL A 287 -18.76 -0.75 -14.90
CA VAL A 287 -17.92 -1.28 -15.96
C VAL A 287 -18.51 -0.84 -17.29
N ILE A 288 -17.75 -0.03 -18.04
CA ILE A 288 -18.07 0.33 -19.41
C ILE A 288 -17.26 -0.57 -20.33
N VAL A 289 -17.93 -1.20 -21.30
CA VAL A 289 -17.26 -2.01 -22.31
C VAL A 289 -17.48 -1.36 -23.68
N CYS A 290 -16.37 -1.05 -24.34
CA CYS A 290 -16.32 -0.42 -25.65
C CYS A 290 -15.60 -1.32 -26.67
N ASP A 291 -15.79 -1.05 -27.96
CA ASP A 291 -15.00 -1.68 -29.01
C ASP A 291 -13.55 -1.14 -29.02
N GLU A 292 -12.63 -1.88 -29.62
CA GLU A 292 -11.18 -1.59 -29.69
C GLU A 292 -10.80 -0.24 -30.32
N SER A 293 -11.71 0.42 -31.04
CA SER A 293 -11.49 1.74 -31.65
C SER A 293 -11.60 2.91 -30.67
N VAL A 294 -12.14 2.68 -29.47
CA VAL A 294 -12.34 3.71 -28.44
C VAL A 294 -11.09 3.81 -27.57
N ASN A 295 -10.58 5.02 -27.33
CA ASN A 295 -9.54 5.20 -26.33
C ASN A 295 -10.14 5.16 -24.92
N ALA A 296 -9.87 4.08 -24.15
CA ALA A 296 -10.38 3.90 -22.79
C ALA A 296 -10.00 5.01 -21.80
N ARG A 297 -8.95 5.80 -22.13
CA ARG A 297 -8.35 6.82 -21.28
C ARG A 297 -8.73 8.24 -21.68
N ASP A 298 -9.59 8.41 -22.69
CA ASP A 298 -10.15 9.70 -23.11
C ASP A 298 -11.67 9.70 -22.95
N TRP A 299 -12.18 10.53 -22.04
CA TRP A 299 -13.62 10.63 -21.80
C TRP A 299 -14.40 11.10 -23.02
N ASN A 300 -13.81 11.86 -23.94
CA ASN A 300 -14.51 12.30 -25.14
C ASN A 300 -14.89 11.08 -26.00
N ASP A 301 -13.96 10.14 -26.16
CA ASP A 301 -14.18 8.89 -26.90
C ASP A 301 -15.17 7.98 -26.17
N VAL A 302 -15.00 7.79 -24.85
CA VAL A 302 -15.86 6.91 -24.05
C VAL A 302 -17.30 7.42 -24.02
N VAL A 303 -17.50 8.72 -23.76
CA VAL A 303 -18.84 9.32 -23.74
C VAL A 303 -19.49 9.25 -25.12
N LYS A 304 -18.74 9.55 -26.19
CA LYS A 304 -19.25 9.43 -27.55
C LYS A 304 -19.74 8.01 -27.83
N ALA A 305 -18.91 6.99 -27.52
CA ALA A 305 -19.28 5.59 -27.70
C ALA A 305 -20.53 5.21 -26.90
N MET A 306 -20.66 5.68 -25.65
CA MET A 306 -21.89 5.47 -24.86
C MET A 306 -23.12 6.06 -25.55
N THR A 307 -23.02 7.31 -26.03
CA THR A 307 -24.17 8.01 -26.63
C THR A 307 -24.57 7.49 -28.01
N GLU A 308 -23.62 6.93 -28.77
CA GLU A 308 -23.87 6.44 -30.13
C GLU A 308 -24.22 4.94 -30.18
N HIS A 309 -23.85 4.16 -29.15
CA HIS A 309 -23.89 2.69 -29.21
C HIS A 309 -24.61 2.00 -28.04
N MET A 310 -25.25 2.75 -27.13
CA MET A 310 -26.04 2.19 -26.03
C MET A 310 -27.50 2.68 -26.06
N ASP A 311 -28.41 1.76 -25.76
CA ASP A 311 -29.81 2.04 -25.43
C ASP A 311 -30.02 1.70 -23.93
N PRO A 312 -30.33 2.69 -23.06
CA PRO A 312 -30.37 2.53 -21.60
C PRO A 312 -31.36 1.53 -20.99
#